data_AF-A0A6M3KTP2-F1
#
_entry.id   AF-A0A6M3KTP2-F1
#
_cell.length_a   1.000
_cell.length_b   1.000
_cell.length_c   1.000
_cell.angle_alpha   90.00
_cell.angle_beta   90.00
_cell.angle_gamma   90.00
#
_symmetry.space_group_name_H-M   'P 1'
#
loop_
_entity.id
_entity.type
_entity.pdbx_description
1 polymer ?
#
loop_
_entity_poly.entity_id
_entity_poly.type
_entity_poly.pdbx_seq_one_letter_code
_entity_poly.pdbx_strand_id
1 'polypeptide(L)'
;MLKKFLLSLFVLLVLLVPSWAGAAGTVTQTWEAIGTDVVVLTFSWTADSGVSGVTGAVSGVTTARDVDGYVILAVTNPGSTAPTDNYDIVLHDSDGVDVMGGQLANRDTANGEHTVPKIGSVYGARWVAGVLGFHLSGNSTASATGTLKVFLLRR
;
A
#
# COMPACT_ATOMS: atom_id res chain seq x y z
N MET A 1 44.46 22.97 -23.72
CA MET A 1 43.97 21.57 -23.86
C MET A 1 43.60 20.94 -22.52
N LEU A 2 44.38 21.16 -21.45
CA LEU A 2 44.11 20.64 -20.10
C LEU A 2 42.73 21.03 -19.50
N LYS A 3 42.24 22.27 -19.71
CA LYS A 3 40.92 22.73 -19.22
C LYS A 3 39.73 21.96 -19.83
N LYS A 4 39.82 21.57 -21.11
CA LYS A 4 38.76 20.79 -21.79
C LYS A 4 38.77 19.32 -21.34
N PHE A 5 39.95 18.79 -21.01
CA PHE A 5 40.12 17.45 -20.46
C PHE A 5 39.57 17.34 -19.03
N LEU A 6 39.88 18.31 -18.15
CA LEU A 6 39.31 18.39 -16.80
C LEU A 6 37.79 18.56 -16.79
N LEU A 7 37.25 19.36 -17.73
CA LEU A 7 35.81 19.54 -17.85
C LEU A 7 35.10 18.24 -18.32
N SER A 8 35.69 17.50 -19.26
CA SER A 8 35.18 16.18 -19.67
C SER A 8 35.27 15.14 -18.55
N LEU A 9 36.35 15.14 -17.76
CA LEU A 9 36.51 14.21 -16.64
C LEU A 9 35.48 14.50 -15.53
N PHE A 10 35.16 15.78 -15.29
CA PHE A 10 34.13 16.19 -14.35
C PHE A 10 32.72 15.81 -14.82
N VAL A 11 32.41 15.99 -16.11
CA VAL A 11 31.12 15.55 -16.70
C VAL A 11 30.97 14.03 -16.66
N LEU A 12 32.05 13.27 -16.90
CA LEU A 12 32.02 11.82 -16.81
C LEU A 12 31.84 11.33 -15.36
N LEU A 13 32.42 12.02 -14.38
CA LEU A 13 32.26 11.72 -12.96
C LEU A 13 30.84 12.03 -12.46
N VAL A 14 30.20 13.09 -12.98
CA VAL A 14 28.80 13.43 -12.69
C VAL A 14 27.80 12.46 -13.37
N LEU A 15 28.20 11.75 -14.42
CA LEU A 15 27.40 10.68 -15.03
C LEU A 15 27.60 9.31 -14.35
N LEU A 16 28.59 9.18 -13.47
CA LEU A 16 28.92 7.96 -12.72
C LEU A 16 28.34 7.96 -11.29
N VAL A 17 27.62 9.00 -10.86
CA VAL A 17 26.85 8.91 -9.61
C VAL A 17 25.77 7.86 -9.83
N PRO A 18 25.79 6.73 -9.09
CA PRO A 18 24.67 5.81 -9.15
C PRO A 18 23.44 6.59 -8.72
N SER A 19 22.45 6.72 -9.61
CA SER A 19 21.12 7.13 -9.18
C SER A 19 20.70 6.11 -8.15
N TRP A 20 20.69 6.50 -6.87
CA TRP A 20 20.12 5.72 -5.80
C TRP A 20 18.61 5.63 -6.05
N ALA A 21 18.23 4.77 -6.98
CA ALA A 21 16.88 4.25 -7.10
C ALA A 21 16.75 3.25 -5.96
N GLY A 22 16.32 3.73 -4.79
CA GLY A 22 15.79 2.83 -3.77
C GLY A 22 14.69 2.01 -4.44
N ALA A 23 14.76 0.69 -4.35
CA ALA A 23 13.69 -0.14 -4.86
C ALA A 23 12.45 0.15 -4.00
N ALA A 24 11.40 0.75 -4.56
CA ALA A 24 10.15 0.89 -3.83
C ALA A 24 9.43 -0.46 -3.86
N GLY A 25 8.78 -0.83 -2.75
CA GLY A 25 7.85 -1.95 -2.75
C GLY A 25 6.76 -1.77 -3.82
N THR A 26 6.17 -2.87 -4.26
CA THR A 26 5.13 -2.87 -5.30
C THR A 26 3.76 -3.18 -4.70
N VAL A 27 2.70 -2.58 -5.26
CA VAL A 27 1.32 -3.01 -5.03
C VAL A 27 0.65 -3.21 -6.38
N THR A 28 -0.04 -4.32 -6.52
CA THR A 28 -0.92 -4.61 -7.65
C THR A 28 -2.37 -4.65 -7.19
N GLN A 29 -3.29 -4.37 -8.11
CA GLN A 29 -4.72 -4.32 -7.81
C GLN A 29 -5.51 -5.24 -8.72
N THR A 30 -6.47 -5.96 -8.17
CA THR A 30 -7.51 -6.65 -8.93
C THR A 30 -8.90 -6.22 -8.47
N TRP A 31 -9.85 -6.24 -9.40
CA TRP A 31 -11.24 -5.85 -9.19
C TRP A 31 -12.13 -6.98 -9.66
N GLU A 32 -12.85 -7.60 -8.73
CA GLU A 32 -13.71 -8.74 -9.02
C GLU A 32 -15.15 -8.41 -8.61
N ALA A 33 -16.10 -8.51 -9.53
CA ALA A 33 -17.51 -8.34 -9.22
C ALA A 33 -18.08 -9.65 -8.65
N ILE A 34 -18.72 -9.58 -7.48
CA ILE A 34 -19.49 -10.67 -6.88
C ILE A 34 -20.96 -10.33 -7.04
N GLY A 35 -21.61 -10.98 -8.01
CA GLY A 35 -22.99 -10.63 -8.39
C GLY A 35 -23.08 -9.23 -8.99
N THR A 36 -24.19 -8.54 -8.76
CA THR A 36 -24.45 -7.20 -9.31
C THR A 36 -23.91 -6.08 -8.42
N ASP A 37 -23.95 -6.27 -7.11
CA ASP A 37 -23.87 -5.15 -6.16
C ASP A 37 -22.53 -5.09 -5.41
N VAL A 38 -21.77 -6.19 -5.36
CA VAL A 38 -20.50 -6.23 -4.59
C VAL A 38 -19.30 -6.28 -5.53
N VAL A 39 -18.26 -5.55 -5.17
CA VAL A 39 -16.93 -5.63 -5.79
C VAL A 39 -15.90 -5.91 -4.72
N VAL A 40 -15.00 -6.84 -5.00
CA VAL A 40 -13.81 -7.08 -4.19
C VAL A 40 -12.63 -6.42 -4.89
N LEU A 41 -12.12 -5.36 -4.27
CA LEU A 41 -10.85 -4.74 -4.61
C LEU A 41 -9.75 -5.43 -3.79
N THR A 42 -8.83 -6.09 -4.46
CA THR A 42 -7.68 -6.72 -3.79
C THR A 42 -6.42 -5.92 -4.06
N PHE A 43 -5.77 -5.44 -3.01
CA PHE A 43 -4.39 -4.95 -3.05
C PHE A 43 -3.47 -6.12 -2.71
N SER A 44 -2.53 -6.44 -3.59
CA SER A 44 -1.48 -7.42 -3.35
C SER A 44 -0.14 -6.72 -3.35
N TRP A 45 0.60 -6.79 -2.24
CA TRP A 45 1.86 -6.08 -2.10
C TRP A 45 3.07 -7.01 -2.03
N THR A 46 4.21 -6.46 -2.42
CA THR A 46 5.55 -6.97 -2.13
C THR A 46 6.39 -5.79 -1.63
N ALA A 47 6.78 -5.82 -0.37
CA ALA A 47 7.66 -4.84 0.26
C ALA A 47 9.03 -4.79 -0.43
N ASP A 48 9.76 -3.69 -0.24
CA ASP A 48 11.13 -3.58 -0.73
C ASP A 48 12.02 -4.68 -0.14
N SER A 49 12.97 -5.15 -0.96
CA SER A 49 14.09 -6.04 -0.65
C SER A 49 15.24 -5.38 0.12
N GLY A 50 15.28 -4.04 0.23
CA GLY A 50 16.38 -3.27 0.80
C GLY A 50 16.72 -3.65 2.25
N VAL A 51 17.98 -3.45 2.66
CA VAL A 51 18.53 -3.95 3.96
C VAL A 51 18.88 -2.79 4.91
N SER A 52 18.31 -1.59 4.73
CA SER A 52 18.76 -0.39 5.48
C SER A 52 17.63 0.43 6.07
N GLY A 53 17.14 0.02 7.25
CA GLY A 53 16.47 0.87 8.26
C GLY A 53 15.11 1.48 7.91
N VAL A 54 14.67 1.44 6.66
CA VAL A 54 13.34 1.86 6.16
C VAL A 54 12.75 0.71 5.33
N THR A 55 12.82 -0.50 5.88
CA THR A 55 12.46 -1.71 5.16
C THR A 55 10.96 -1.88 5.05
N GLY A 56 10.44 -1.88 3.83
CA GLY A 56 9.18 -2.56 3.54
C GLY A 56 7.89 -1.83 3.84
N ALA A 57 7.93 -0.51 3.98
CA ALA A 57 6.76 0.32 3.74
C ALA A 57 6.37 0.23 2.26
N VAL A 58 5.08 0.20 1.99
CA VAL A 58 4.56 0.33 0.63
C VAL A 58 3.59 1.49 0.61
N SER A 59 4.01 2.60 0.02
CA SER A 59 3.28 3.87 0.09
C SER A 59 2.86 4.32 -1.31
N GLY A 60 1.68 4.93 -1.41
CA GLY A 60 1.34 5.79 -2.55
C GLY A 60 0.71 5.09 -3.75
N VAL A 61 0.12 3.90 -3.57
CA VAL A 61 -0.66 3.27 -4.64
C VAL A 61 -2.12 3.64 -4.50
N THR A 62 -2.58 4.54 -5.36
CA THR A 62 -4.00 4.88 -5.50
C THR A 62 -4.72 3.86 -6.35
N THR A 63 -6.01 3.69 -6.13
CA THR A 63 -6.83 2.81 -6.96
C THR A 63 -6.75 3.19 -8.44
N ALA A 64 -6.70 2.18 -9.31
CA ALA A 64 -6.68 2.39 -10.76
C ALA A 64 -8.00 2.96 -11.31
N ARG A 65 -9.05 2.99 -10.48
CA ARG A 65 -10.41 3.43 -10.80
C ARG A 65 -10.99 4.11 -9.56
N ASP A 66 -11.92 5.02 -9.78
CA ASP A 66 -12.70 5.60 -8.69
C ASP A 66 -13.63 4.55 -8.07
N VAL A 67 -13.75 4.62 -6.75
CA VAL A 67 -14.76 3.96 -5.95
C VAL A 67 -15.97 4.89 -5.85
N ASP A 68 -17.15 4.34 -6.10
CA ASP A 68 -18.44 4.99 -5.84
C ASP A 68 -19.32 3.96 -5.11
N GLY A 69 -19.34 4.03 -3.78
CA GLY A 69 -19.98 3.00 -2.97
C GLY A 69 -19.57 3.00 -1.50
N TYR A 70 -19.93 1.93 -0.81
CA TYR A 70 -19.58 1.73 0.60
C TYR A 70 -18.48 0.69 0.75
N VAL A 71 -17.43 1.02 1.51
CA VAL A 71 -16.57 -0.01 2.09
C VAL A 71 -17.34 -0.69 3.21
N ILE A 72 -17.53 -2.01 3.12
CA ILE A 72 -18.33 -2.78 4.08
C ILE A 72 -17.52 -3.80 4.88
N LEU A 73 -16.38 -4.25 4.34
CA LEU A 73 -15.49 -5.23 4.97
C LEU A 73 -14.09 -5.09 4.39
N ALA A 74 -13.08 -5.29 5.23
CA ALA A 74 -11.70 -5.50 4.82
C ALA A 74 -11.19 -6.82 5.39
N VAL A 75 -10.45 -7.58 4.59
CA VAL A 75 -9.79 -8.83 4.99
C VAL A 75 -8.33 -8.74 4.64
N THR A 76 -7.47 -8.86 5.64
CA THR A 76 -6.01 -8.85 5.48
C THR A 76 -5.48 -10.27 5.63
N ASN A 77 -4.57 -10.67 4.75
CA ASN A 77 -3.83 -11.91 4.92
C ASN A 77 -2.34 -11.64 4.69
N PRO A 78 -1.47 -11.92 5.68
CA PRO A 78 -0.04 -11.94 5.43
C PRO A 78 0.30 -13.07 4.45
N GLY A 79 1.26 -12.82 3.56
CA GLY A 79 1.77 -13.83 2.64
C GLY A 79 2.78 -14.75 3.32
N SER A 80 3.32 -15.71 2.58
CA SER A 80 4.30 -16.67 3.13
C SER A 80 5.57 -15.99 3.65
N THR A 81 6.06 -14.95 2.97
CA THR A 81 7.04 -14.02 3.53
C THR A 81 6.23 -12.92 4.20
N ALA A 82 5.88 -13.10 5.46
CA ALA A 82 4.97 -12.18 6.15
C ALA A 82 5.66 -10.86 6.54
N PRO A 83 4.89 -9.76 6.67
CA PRO A 83 5.40 -8.55 7.32
C PRO A 83 5.80 -8.80 8.78
N THR A 84 6.48 -7.83 9.41
CA THR A 84 6.74 -7.85 10.85
C THR A 84 5.45 -7.71 11.66
N ASP A 85 5.41 -8.29 12.85
CA ASP A 85 4.23 -8.26 13.71
C ASP A 85 3.83 -6.85 14.10
N ASN A 86 2.52 -6.63 14.17
CA ASN A 86 1.90 -5.32 14.37
C ASN A 86 2.23 -4.31 13.25
N TYR A 87 2.32 -4.76 12.00
CA TYR A 87 2.36 -3.86 10.84
C TYR A 87 1.01 -3.17 10.64
N ASP A 88 1.02 -1.97 10.07
CA ASP A 88 -0.18 -1.18 9.85
C ASP A 88 -0.52 -1.10 8.36
N ILE A 89 -1.81 -1.13 8.07
CA ILE A 89 -2.35 -0.78 6.77
C ILE A 89 -3.29 0.42 6.95
N VAL A 90 -3.22 1.38 6.04
CA VAL A 90 -4.13 2.53 5.98
C VAL A 90 -4.67 2.66 4.57
N LEU A 91 -5.98 2.93 4.48
CA LEU A 91 -6.67 3.22 3.23
C LEU A 91 -7.18 4.66 3.27
N HIS A 92 -6.52 5.58 2.60
CA HIS A 92 -6.96 6.98 2.54
C HIS A 92 -7.97 7.19 1.41
N ASP A 93 -8.99 8.00 1.60
CA ASP A 93 -9.75 8.54 0.47
C ASP A 93 -9.08 9.75 -0.18
N SER A 94 -9.78 10.37 -1.13
CA SER A 94 -9.33 11.58 -1.83
C SER A 94 -9.10 12.79 -0.91
N ASP A 95 -9.73 12.82 0.26
CA ASP A 95 -9.55 13.88 1.27
C ASP A 95 -8.43 13.55 2.26
N GLY A 96 -7.77 12.40 2.10
CA GLY A 96 -6.68 11.95 2.98
C GLY A 96 -7.17 11.35 4.30
N VAL A 97 -8.45 10.99 4.42
CA VAL A 97 -9.03 10.40 5.62
C VAL A 97 -8.93 8.87 5.55
N ASP A 98 -8.46 8.23 6.64
CA ASP A 98 -8.48 6.77 6.74
C ASP A 98 -9.92 6.24 6.73
N VAL A 99 -10.27 5.54 5.66
CA VAL A 99 -11.60 5.01 5.43
C VAL A 99 -11.97 3.92 6.43
N MET A 100 -10.98 3.27 7.04
CA MET A 100 -11.19 2.21 8.03
C MET A 100 -11.16 2.73 9.47
N GLY A 101 -10.83 4.00 9.72
CA GLY A 101 -10.82 4.58 11.06
C GLY A 101 -9.85 3.87 12.02
N GLY A 102 -8.64 3.57 11.55
CA GLY A 102 -7.58 2.90 12.29
C GLY A 102 -7.79 1.40 12.49
N GLN A 103 -8.89 0.82 11.99
CA GLN A 103 -9.15 -0.62 12.19
C GLN A 103 -8.17 -1.52 11.43
N LEU A 104 -7.43 -0.96 10.47
CA LEU A 104 -6.37 -1.65 9.75
C LEU A 104 -4.95 -1.48 10.38
N ALA A 105 -4.84 -0.97 11.61
CA ALA A 105 -3.61 -0.98 12.42
C ALA A 105 -3.36 -2.27 13.22
N ASN A 106 -2.08 -2.60 13.48
CA ASN A 106 -1.60 -3.78 14.21
C ASN A 106 -2.08 -5.12 13.63
N ARG A 107 -1.69 -5.42 12.39
CA ARG A 107 -1.98 -6.67 11.71
C ARG A 107 -1.04 -7.80 12.13
N ASP A 108 -1.56 -9.01 12.08
CA ASP A 108 -0.87 -10.24 12.48
C ASP A 108 -0.01 -10.83 11.35
N THR A 109 1.11 -11.45 11.71
CA THR A 109 2.06 -12.05 10.75
C THR A 109 1.70 -13.45 10.27
N ALA A 110 0.85 -14.17 11.00
CA ALA A 110 0.57 -15.58 10.76
C ALA A 110 -0.91 -15.84 10.41
N ASN A 111 -1.82 -14.96 10.83
CA ASN A 111 -3.25 -15.17 10.73
C ASN A 111 -3.92 -14.13 9.83
N GLY A 112 -4.90 -14.59 9.07
CA GLY A 112 -5.80 -13.70 8.35
C GLY A 112 -6.75 -13.01 9.33
N GLU A 113 -6.96 -11.72 9.13
CA GLU A 113 -7.83 -10.89 9.96
C GLU A 113 -8.88 -10.21 9.10
N HIS A 114 -10.00 -9.85 9.71
CA HIS A 114 -11.03 -9.05 9.05
C HIS A 114 -11.58 -7.99 9.98
N THR A 115 -12.03 -6.89 9.40
CA THR A 115 -12.67 -5.81 10.15
C THR A 115 -13.61 -5.02 9.24
N VAL A 116 -14.51 -4.25 9.85
CA VAL A 116 -15.34 -3.27 9.16
C VAL A 116 -14.83 -1.85 9.46
N PRO A 117 -15.22 -0.84 8.66
CA PRO A 117 -14.87 0.53 8.97
C PRO A 117 -15.42 1.01 10.32
N LYS A 118 -14.74 1.99 10.91
CA LYS A 118 -15.17 2.67 12.12
C LYS A 118 -15.20 4.19 11.89
N ILE A 119 -16.34 4.82 12.14
CA ILE A 119 -16.52 6.27 12.04
C ILE A 119 -16.71 6.80 13.46
N GLY A 120 -15.70 7.48 13.98
CA GLY A 120 -15.65 7.87 15.40
C GLY A 120 -15.64 6.63 16.31
N SER A 121 -16.70 6.44 17.09
CA SER A 121 -16.85 5.28 17.99
C SER A 121 -17.75 4.17 17.44
N VAL A 122 -18.31 4.33 16.23
CA VAL A 122 -19.33 3.42 15.68
C VAL A 122 -18.74 2.60 14.54
N TYR A 123 -18.99 1.30 14.54
CA TYR A 123 -18.66 0.39 13.44
C TYR A 123 -19.77 0.40 12.38
N GLY A 124 -19.39 0.43 11.11
CA GLY A 124 -20.37 0.41 10.03
C GLY A 124 -19.76 0.65 8.66
N ALA A 125 -20.59 0.50 7.63
CA ALA A 125 -20.23 0.80 6.26
C ALA A 125 -19.84 2.28 6.11
N ARG A 126 -18.80 2.56 5.31
CA ARG A 126 -18.30 3.92 5.09
C ARG A 126 -18.33 4.26 3.61
N TRP A 127 -19.02 5.34 3.27
CA TRP A 127 -19.12 5.83 1.91
C TRP A 127 -17.76 6.34 1.41
N VAL A 128 -17.45 6.04 0.16
CA VAL A 128 -16.26 6.51 -0.55
C VAL A 128 -16.69 6.97 -1.94
N ALA A 129 -16.27 8.17 -2.32
CA ALA A 129 -16.38 8.70 -3.66
C ALA A 129 -14.99 9.16 -4.12
N GLY A 130 -14.43 8.53 -5.15
CA GLY A 130 -13.08 8.80 -5.65
C GLY A 130 -12.10 7.67 -5.37
N VAL A 131 -10.80 7.98 -5.36
CA VAL A 131 -9.75 6.97 -5.23
C VAL A 131 -9.51 6.54 -3.77
N LEU A 132 -9.03 5.31 -3.59
CA LEU A 132 -8.45 4.85 -2.33
C LEU A 132 -6.93 4.76 -2.46
N GLY A 133 -6.20 5.36 -1.52
CA GLY A 133 -4.75 5.27 -1.40
C GLY A 133 -4.35 4.21 -0.38
N PHE A 134 -3.66 3.17 -0.83
CA PHE A 134 -3.09 2.13 0.03
C PHE A 134 -1.73 2.56 0.61
N HIS A 135 -1.56 2.34 1.91
CA HIS A 135 -0.32 2.55 2.63
C HIS A 135 -0.07 1.39 3.60
N LEU A 136 1.14 0.84 3.58
CA LEU A 136 1.62 -0.14 4.55
C LEU A 136 2.84 0.41 5.29
N SER A 137 2.83 0.31 6.62
CA SER A 137 3.91 0.75 7.52
C SER A 137 4.15 -0.24 8.65
N GLY A 138 5.17 -0.02 9.47
CA GLY A 138 5.49 -0.90 10.61
C GLY A 138 6.09 -2.26 10.24
N ASN A 139 6.24 -2.55 8.95
CA ASN A 139 6.99 -3.70 8.47
C ASN A 139 8.51 -3.43 8.55
N SER A 140 9.30 -4.49 8.78
CA SER A 140 10.76 -4.49 8.66
C SER A 140 11.29 -5.73 7.91
N THR A 141 10.40 -6.64 7.52
CA THR A 141 10.73 -7.85 6.75
C THR A 141 10.91 -7.50 5.27
N ALA A 142 12.12 -7.76 4.76
CA ALA A 142 12.45 -7.55 3.35
C ALA A 142 11.59 -8.45 2.45
N SER A 143 11.10 -7.89 1.34
CA SER A 143 10.26 -8.61 0.38
C SER A 143 9.01 -9.27 0.98
N ALA A 144 8.52 -8.76 2.11
CA ALA A 144 7.27 -9.20 2.71
C ALA A 144 6.10 -9.06 1.73
N THR A 145 5.19 -10.00 1.76
CA THR A 145 4.04 -10.08 0.86
C THR A 145 2.75 -10.17 1.65
N GLY A 146 1.65 -9.85 1.01
CA GLY A 146 0.33 -10.10 1.56
C GLY A 146 -0.76 -9.48 0.70
N THR A 147 -1.99 -9.62 1.18
CA THR A 147 -3.17 -9.11 0.50
C THR A 147 -4.12 -8.37 1.44
N LEU A 148 -4.72 -7.31 0.93
CA LEU A 148 -5.87 -6.63 1.53
C LEU A 148 -7.02 -6.71 0.54
N LYS A 149 -8.08 -7.43 0.92
CA LYS A 149 -9.34 -7.47 0.17
C LYS A 149 -10.30 -6.46 0.78
N VAL A 150 -10.79 -5.54 -0.03
CA VAL A 150 -11.78 -4.52 0.35
C VAL A 150 -13.08 -4.84 -0.38
N PHE A 151 -14.13 -5.11 0.38
CA PHE A 151 -15.46 -5.36 -0.15
C PHE A 151 -16.20 -4.04 -0.26
N LEU A 152 -16.63 -3.74 -1.47
CA LEU A 152 -17.32 -2.52 -1.86
C LEU A 152 -18.75 -2.86 -2.25
N LEU A 153 -19.73 -2.27 -1.58
CA LEU A 153 -21.11 -2.27 -2.03
C LEU A 153 -21.29 -1.10 -3.00
N ARG A 154 -21.63 -1.40 -4.26
CA ARG A 154 -21.96 -0.42 -5.28
C ARG A 154 -23.26 0.30 -4.92
N ARG A 155 -23.37 1.55 -5.39
CA ARG A 155 -24.61 2.31 -5.33
C ARG A 155 -25.70 1.74 -6.23
#